data_AF-A0A2E8J5E9-F1
#
_entry.id   AF-A0A2E8J5E9-F1
#
_cell.length_a   1.000
_cell.length_b   1.000
_cell.length_c   1.000
_cell.angle_alpha   90.00
_cell.angle_beta   90.00
_cell.angle_gamma   90.00
#
_symmetry.space_group_name_H-M   'P 1'
#
loop_
_entity.id
_entity.type
_entity.pdbx_description
1 polymer ?
#
loop_
_entity_poly.entity_id
_entity_poly.type
_entity_poly.pdbx_seq_one_letter_code
_entity_poly.pdbx_strand_id
1 'polypeptide(L)'
;MKKNEGKEEDKVYHPGKSFFAAVVMYFIDTVMMNQGALAFILVIIMAFWWLPKSVFLLFKKRSLREPLFKIGIYGLMAALVFSTNIMNNNMARQGAEVLVDRINQYHVDKGVYPETLQDLVPAYIEAIPAAKYTMVSGEFIYMNVDEHITFFYVHFPPFGRQFYNFDTQAWFYLD
;
A
#
# COMPACT_ATOMS: atom_id res chain seq x y z
N MET A 1 -11.96 37.60 -47.71
CA MET A 1 -11.27 36.57 -46.91
C MET A 1 -12.21 36.09 -45.81
N LYS A 2 -12.88 34.95 -46.01
CA LYS A 2 -13.73 34.34 -44.97
C LYS A 2 -12.84 33.57 -43.99
N LYS A 3 -13.00 33.91 -42.71
CA LYS A 3 -12.36 33.29 -41.56
C LYS A 3 -12.78 31.81 -41.51
N ASN A 4 -11.83 30.90 -41.71
CA ASN A 4 -11.99 29.49 -41.41
C ASN A 4 -12.05 29.33 -39.88
N GLU A 5 -13.24 29.52 -39.31
CA GLU A 5 -13.55 29.04 -37.97
C GLU A 5 -13.80 27.54 -38.07
N GLY A 6 -12.70 26.78 -38.09
CA GLY A 6 -12.74 25.36 -37.82
C GLY A 6 -13.30 25.16 -36.43
N LYS A 7 -14.55 24.72 -36.34
CA LYS A 7 -15.09 24.08 -35.15
C LYS A 7 -14.13 22.94 -34.80
N GLU A 8 -13.31 23.12 -33.77
CA GLU A 8 -12.72 21.99 -33.05
C GLU A 8 -13.92 21.14 -32.61
N GLU A 9 -14.19 20.05 -33.32
CA GLU A 9 -15.12 19.03 -32.86
C GLU A 9 -14.69 18.65 -31.45
N ASP A 10 -15.53 18.96 -30.46
CA ASP A 10 -15.36 18.51 -29.08
C ASP A 10 -15.29 16.98 -29.12
N LYS A 11 -14.08 16.41 -29.22
CA LYS A 11 -13.86 14.96 -29.14
C LYS A 11 -14.50 14.51 -27.83
N VAL A 12 -15.57 13.75 -27.95
CA VAL A 12 -16.30 13.21 -26.80
C VAL A 12 -15.32 12.38 -25.97
N TYR A 13 -15.03 12.86 -24.77
CA TYR A 13 -14.13 12.16 -23.87
C TYR A 13 -14.78 10.86 -23.42
N HIS A 14 -14.16 9.72 -23.76
CA HIS A 14 -14.60 8.40 -23.34
C HIS A 14 -13.78 7.94 -22.11
N PRO A 15 -14.39 7.90 -20.90
CA PRO A 15 -13.67 7.61 -19.66
C PRO A 15 -13.16 6.16 -19.56
N GLY A 16 -13.64 5.24 -20.41
CA GLY A 16 -13.36 3.81 -20.32
C GLY A 16 -11.86 3.46 -20.29
N LYS A 17 -11.04 4.17 -21.07
CA LYS A 17 -9.58 3.95 -21.06
C LYS A 17 -8.93 4.39 -19.75
N SER A 18 -9.35 5.53 -19.20
CA SER A 18 -8.84 6.05 -17.93
C SER A 18 -9.27 5.17 -16.77
N PHE A 19 -10.52 4.68 -16.80
CA PHE A 19 -11.03 3.74 -15.82
C PHE A 19 -10.25 2.40 -15.85
N PHE A 20 -10.10 1.79 -17.03
CA PHE A 20 -9.34 0.55 -17.16
C PHE A 20 -7.90 0.71 -16.67
N ALA A 21 -7.23 1.80 -17.05
CA ALA A 21 -5.88 2.11 -16.58
C ALA A 21 -5.83 2.27 -15.05
N ALA A 22 -6.82 2.94 -14.45
CA ALA A 22 -6.90 3.10 -13.00
C ALA A 22 -7.08 1.76 -12.27
N VAL A 23 -7.90 0.85 -12.79
CA VAL A 23 -8.07 -0.50 -12.22
C VAL A 23 -6.77 -1.29 -12.30
N VAL A 24 -6.08 -1.28 -13.44
CA VAL A 24 -4.79 -1.96 -13.60
C VAL A 24 -3.75 -1.40 -12.64
N MET A 25 -3.66 -0.07 -12.53
CA MET A 25 -2.72 0.57 -11.60
C MET A 25 -3.04 0.27 -10.15
N TYR A 26 -4.31 0.30 -9.75
CA TYR A 26 -4.72 -0.10 -8.40
C TYR A 26 -4.25 -1.52 -8.08
N PHE A 27 -4.47 -2.47 -9.00
CA PHE A 27 -4.06 -3.87 -8.82
C PHE A 27 -2.54 -4.01 -8.66
N ILE A 28 -1.75 -3.32 -9.48
CA ILE A 28 -0.29 -3.33 -9.38
C ILE A 28 0.18 -2.70 -8.06
N ASP A 29 -0.34 -1.52 -7.71
CA ASP A 29 0.14 -0.75 -6.56
C ASP A 29 -0.23 -1.40 -5.22
N THR A 30 -1.38 -2.09 -5.14
CA THR A 30 -1.89 -2.67 -3.89
C THR A 30 -1.65 -4.17 -3.78
N VAL A 31 -1.98 -4.95 -4.80
CA VAL A 31 -1.93 -6.41 -4.72
C VAL A 31 -0.52 -6.92 -4.97
N MET A 32 0.20 -6.33 -5.94
CA MET A 32 1.56 -6.78 -6.24
C MET A 32 2.60 -6.14 -5.33
N MET A 33 2.58 -4.80 -5.18
CA MET A 33 3.70 -4.07 -4.57
C MET A 33 3.42 -3.53 -3.16
N ASN A 34 2.20 -3.07 -2.88
CA ASN A 34 1.79 -2.44 -1.61
C ASN A 34 2.71 -1.29 -1.16
N GLN A 35 3.09 -0.42 -2.09
CA GLN A 35 3.96 0.74 -1.84
C GLN A 35 3.25 2.07 -2.12
N GLY A 36 2.31 2.09 -3.08
CA GLY A 36 1.62 3.32 -3.49
C GLY A 36 2.49 4.30 -4.28
N ALA A 37 3.61 3.84 -4.85
CA ALA A 37 4.52 4.69 -5.62
C ALA A 37 3.86 5.24 -6.89
N LEU A 38 3.09 4.44 -7.62
CA LEU A 38 2.38 4.90 -8.83
C LEU A 38 1.29 5.90 -8.47
N ALA A 39 0.53 5.64 -7.40
CA ALA A 39 -0.45 6.57 -6.87
C ALA A 39 0.19 7.91 -6.48
N PHE A 40 1.35 7.90 -5.81
CA PHE A 40 2.07 9.12 -5.46
C PHE A 40 2.52 9.93 -6.68
N ILE A 41 3.12 9.27 -7.68
CA ILE A 41 3.51 9.92 -8.95
C ILE A 41 2.28 10.53 -9.64
N LEU A 42 1.15 9.82 -9.66
CA LEU A 42 -0.08 10.33 -10.26
C LEU A 42 -0.65 11.53 -9.52
N VAL A 43 -0.59 11.55 -8.19
CA VAL A 43 -0.99 12.72 -7.39
C VAL A 43 -0.12 13.94 -7.75
N ILE A 44 1.19 13.76 -7.95
CA ILE A 44 2.07 14.83 -8.42
C ILE A 44 1.66 15.31 -9.82
N ILE A 45 1.42 14.39 -10.77
CA ILE A 45 0.97 14.76 -12.13
C ILE A 45 -0.37 15.50 -12.08
N MET A 46 -1.30 15.07 -11.23
CA MET A 46 -2.57 15.74 -11.03
C MET A 46 -2.38 17.15 -10.48
N ALA A 47 -1.52 17.32 -9.47
CA ALA A 47 -1.23 18.58 -8.81
C ALA A 47 -0.56 19.60 -9.73
N PHE A 48 0.44 19.18 -10.52
CA PHE A 48 1.27 20.10 -11.30
C PHE A 48 0.87 20.21 -12.77
N TRP A 49 0.03 19.29 -13.28
CA TRP A 49 -0.41 19.33 -14.68
C TRP A 49 -1.92 19.50 -14.81
N TRP A 50 -2.71 18.53 -14.36
CA TRP A 50 -4.14 18.51 -14.67
C TRP A 50 -4.93 19.57 -13.91
N LEU A 51 -4.55 19.89 -12.67
CA LEU A 51 -5.16 20.99 -11.92
C LEU A 51 -4.84 22.35 -12.55
N PRO A 52 -3.58 22.74 -12.82
CA PRO A 52 -3.26 23.99 -13.52
C PRO A 52 -3.90 24.08 -14.90
N LYS A 53 -3.92 22.97 -15.67
CA LYS A 53 -4.61 22.91 -16.96
C LYS A 53 -6.11 23.17 -16.81
N SER A 54 -6.75 22.62 -15.79
CA SER A 54 -8.18 22.84 -15.52
C SER A 54 -8.46 24.30 -15.18
N VAL A 55 -7.62 24.92 -14.35
CA VAL A 55 -7.71 26.36 -14.01
C VAL A 55 -7.53 27.22 -15.26
N PHE A 56 -6.55 26.90 -16.12
CA PHE A 56 -6.34 27.62 -17.37
C PHE A 56 -7.53 27.49 -18.35
N LEU A 57 -8.11 26.29 -18.47
CA LEU A 57 -9.28 26.05 -19.30
C LEU A 57 -10.54 26.76 -18.77
N LEU A 58 -10.67 26.87 -17.44
CA LEU A 58 -11.70 27.66 -16.76
C LEU A 58 -11.62 29.13 -17.21
N PHE A 59 -10.42 29.72 -17.16
CA PHE A 59 -10.20 31.11 -17.61
C PHE A 59 -10.50 31.30 -19.09
N LYS A 60 -10.21 30.30 -19.93
CA LYS A 60 -10.55 30.32 -21.37
C LYS A 60 -12.01 29.97 -21.68
N LYS A 61 -12.86 29.74 -20.67
CA LYS A 61 -14.27 29.29 -20.83
C LYS A 61 -14.41 28.07 -21.76
N ARG A 62 -13.42 27.18 -21.77
CA ARG A 62 -13.43 25.93 -22.54
C ARG A 62 -13.98 24.78 -21.70
N SER A 63 -14.34 23.68 -22.35
CA SER A 63 -14.83 22.47 -21.68
C SER A 63 -13.81 21.91 -20.68
N LEU A 64 -14.30 21.59 -19.48
CA LEU A 64 -13.51 21.02 -18.37
C LEU A 64 -13.79 19.53 -18.16
N ARG A 65 -14.67 18.93 -18.97
CA ARG A 65 -15.11 17.55 -18.76
C ARG A 65 -13.94 16.59 -18.66
N GLU A 66 -13.06 16.58 -19.66
CA GLU A 66 -11.92 15.66 -19.70
C GLU A 66 -11.00 15.75 -18.47
N PRO A 67 -10.42 16.93 -18.11
CA PRO A 67 -9.50 16.97 -16.98
C PRO A 67 -10.18 16.70 -15.65
N LEU A 68 -11.45 17.11 -15.46
CA LEU A 68 -12.20 16.80 -14.24
C LEU A 68 -12.47 15.31 -14.10
N PHE A 69 -12.86 14.61 -15.17
CA PHE A 69 -13.03 13.16 -15.13
C PHE A 69 -11.72 12.42 -14.83
N LYS A 70 -10.60 12.86 -15.42
CA LYS A 70 -9.27 12.28 -15.11
C LYS A 70 -8.91 12.49 -13.64
N ILE A 71 -9.06 13.71 -13.13
CA ILE A 71 -8.83 14.03 -11.72
C ILE A 71 -9.72 13.17 -10.81
N GLY A 72 -11.01 13.02 -11.14
CA GLY A 72 -11.93 12.20 -10.36
C GLY A 72 -11.55 10.72 -10.34
N ILE A 73 -11.29 10.11 -11.50
CA ILE A 73 -10.95 8.69 -11.63
C ILE A 73 -9.62 8.37 -10.94
N TYR A 74 -8.56 9.12 -11.27
CA TYR A 74 -7.24 8.85 -10.73
C TYR A 74 -7.11 9.31 -9.27
N GLY A 75 -7.85 10.34 -8.85
CA GLY A 75 -7.95 10.76 -7.46
C GLY A 75 -8.62 9.72 -6.59
N LEU A 76 -9.74 9.14 -7.05
CA LEU A 76 -10.38 8.03 -6.35
C LEU A 76 -9.47 6.80 -6.28
N MET A 77 -8.79 6.47 -7.38
CA MET A 77 -7.82 5.37 -7.41
C MET A 77 -6.70 5.60 -6.38
N ALA A 78 -6.08 6.78 -6.34
CA ALA A 78 -5.02 7.08 -5.39
C ALA A 78 -5.52 7.01 -3.93
N ALA A 79 -6.72 7.53 -3.65
CA ALA A 79 -7.33 7.43 -2.33
C ALA A 79 -7.54 5.98 -1.89
N LEU A 80 -7.98 5.11 -2.80
CA LEU A 80 -8.13 3.68 -2.52
C LEU A 80 -6.78 3.01 -2.27
N VAL A 81 -5.74 3.31 -3.07
CA VAL A 81 -4.40 2.76 -2.87
C VAL A 81 -3.85 3.11 -1.49
N PHE A 82 -3.90 4.38 -1.09
CA PHE A 82 -3.43 4.79 0.24
C PHE A 82 -4.24 4.16 1.36
N SER A 83 -5.56 4.08 1.21
CA SER A 83 -6.44 3.45 2.20
C SER A 83 -6.10 1.97 2.39
N THR A 84 -5.93 1.23 1.30
CA THR A 84 -5.53 -0.19 1.33
C THR A 84 -4.15 -0.38 1.96
N ASN A 85 -3.18 0.47 1.62
CA ASN A 85 -1.84 0.39 2.21
C ASN A 85 -1.87 0.64 3.73
N ILE A 86 -2.65 1.63 4.19
CA ILE A 86 -2.85 1.90 5.62
C ILE A 86 -3.49 0.70 6.32
N MET A 87 -4.54 0.12 5.73
CA MET A 87 -5.21 -1.07 6.28
C MET A 87 -4.25 -2.25 6.38
N ASN A 88 -3.50 -2.55 5.32
CA ASN A 88 -2.50 -3.62 5.31
C ASN A 88 -1.41 -3.40 6.37
N ASN A 89 -0.93 -2.17 6.56
CA ASN A 89 0.08 -1.88 7.58
C ASN A 89 -0.46 -2.00 9.00
N ASN A 90 -1.71 -1.60 9.24
CA ASN A 90 -2.36 -1.76 10.53
C ASN A 90 -2.61 -3.23 10.86
N MET A 91 -3.04 -4.03 9.88
CA MET A 91 -3.17 -5.48 10.03
C MET A 91 -1.83 -6.14 10.34
N ALA A 92 -0.77 -5.76 9.64
CA ALA A 92 0.57 -6.25 9.90
C ALA A 92 1.01 -5.95 11.34
N ARG A 93 0.79 -4.72 11.82
CA ARG A 93 1.12 -4.33 13.20
C ARG A 93 0.38 -5.18 14.22
N GLN A 94 -0.94 -5.29 14.08
CA GLN A 94 -1.77 -6.06 15.02
C GLN A 94 -1.41 -7.55 15.02
N GLY A 95 -1.20 -8.14 13.83
CA GLY A 95 -0.75 -9.52 13.71
C GLY A 95 0.63 -9.74 14.34
N ALA A 96 1.53 -8.77 14.20
CA ALA A 96 2.85 -8.83 14.79
C ALA A 96 2.79 -8.77 16.33
N GLU A 97 1.97 -7.89 16.89
CA GLU A 97 1.74 -7.79 18.35
C GLU A 97 1.20 -9.10 18.90
N VAL A 98 0.19 -9.70 18.25
CA VAL A 98 -0.35 -11.01 18.63
C VAL A 98 0.74 -12.08 18.60
N LEU A 99 1.56 -12.13 17.55
CA LEU A 99 2.63 -13.12 17.44
C LEU A 99 3.70 -12.93 18.53
N VAL A 100 4.13 -11.70 18.78
CA VAL A 100 5.08 -11.39 19.86
C VAL A 100 4.55 -11.87 21.21
N ASP A 101 3.28 -11.60 21.52
CA ASP A 101 2.65 -12.05 22.77
C ASP A 101 2.66 -13.58 22.89
N ARG A 102 2.36 -14.30 21.79
CA ARG A 102 2.34 -15.77 21.78
C ARG A 102 3.74 -16.39 21.84
N ILE A 103 4.72 -15.77 21.20
CA ILE A 103 6.13 -16.17 21.31
C ILE A 103 6.63 -16.02 22.75
N ASN A 104 6.32 -14.89 23.38
CA ASN A 104 6.68 -14.64 24.78
C ASN A 104 5.99 -15.66 25.71
N GLN A 105 4.71 -15.96 25.48
CA GLN A 105 3.99 -16.96 26.25
C GLN A 105 4.62 -18.35 26.10
N TYR A 106 4.95 -18.76 24.87
CA TYR A 106 5.66 -20.02 24.61
C TYR A 106 6.99 -20.08 25.39
N HIS A 107 7.76 -18.98 25.38
CA HIS A 107 9.02 -18.89 26.10
C HIS A 107 8.83 -19.01 27.62
N VAL A 108 7.82 -18.36 28.19
CA VAL A 108 7.49 -18.47 29.62
C VAL A 108 7.11 -19.92 29.99
N ASP A 109 6.32 -20.60 29.16
CA ASP A 109 5.81 -21.94 29.46
C ASP A 109 6.85 -23.05 29.24
N LYS A 110 7.78 -22.86 28.30
CA LYS A 110 8.78 -23.87 27.90
C LYS A 110 10.21 -23.56 28.33
N GLY A 111 10.49 -22.33 28.74
CA GLY A 111 11.84 -21.83 29.03
C GLY A 111 12.71 -21.61 27.80
N VAL A 112 12.19 -21.83 26.59
CA VAL A 112 12.90 -21.67 25.31
C VAL A 112 11.98 -21.01 24.29
N TYR A 113 12.54 -20.23 23.37
CA TYR A 113 11.78 -19.66 22.26
C TYR A 113 11.43 -20.73 21.21
N PRO A 114 10.33 -20.56 20.46
CA PRO A 114 9.98 -21.51 19.41
C PRO A 114 11.04 -21.53 18.30
N GLU A 115 11.25 -22.68 17.65
CA GLU A 115 12.17 -22.78 16.51
C GLU A 115 11.54 -22.13 15.27
N THR A 116 10.23 -22.30 15.11
CA THR A 116 9.43 -21.73 14.02
C THR A 116 8.12 -21.14 14.54
N LEU A 117 7.49 -20.24 13.78
CA LEU A 117 6.16 -19.73 14.15
C LEU A 117 5.12 -20.86 14.23
N GLN A 118 5.28 -21.93 13.45
CA GLN A 118 4.36 -23.06 13.44
C GLN A 118 4.31 -23.80 14.78
N ASP A 119 5.34 -23.72 15.61
CA ASP A 119 5.35 -24.33 16.96
C ASP A 119 4.33 -23.69 17.91
N LEU A 120 3.85 -22.48 17.57
CA LEU A 120 2.77 -21.81 18.29
C LEU A 120 1.40 -22.43 17.99
N VAL A 121 1.25 -23.17 16.90
CA VAL A 121 -0.02 -23.73 16.43
C VAL A 121 -0.19 -25.18 16.88
N PRO A 122 -1.40 -25.60 17.32
CA PRO A 122 -2.59 -24.79 17.59
C PRO A 122 -2.64 -24.27 19.04
N ALA A 123 -1.66 -24.62 19.88
CA ALA A 123 -1.75 -24.47 21.33
C ALA A 123 -1.79 -23.01 21.82
N TYR A 124 -1.10 -22.11 21.13
CA TYR A 124 -1.00 -20.68 21.49
C TYR A 124 -1.76 -19.79 20.49
N ILE A 125 -1.91 -20.24 19.24
CA ILE A 125 -2.64 -19.54 18.18
C ILE A 125 -3.27 -20.53 17.21
N GLU A 126 -4.48 -20.25 16.72
CA GLU A 126 -5.21 -21.15 15.80
C GLU A 126 -4.48 -21.32 14.46
N ALA A 127 -3.94 -20.23 13.92
CA ALA A 127 -3.16 -20.19 12.69
C ALA A 127 -2.27 -18.95 12.68
N ILE A 128 -1.16 -19.00 11.95
CA ILE A 128 -0.27 -17.84 11.79
C ILE A 128 -0.96 -16.80 10.90
N PRO A 129 -1.18 -15.57 11.37
CA PRO A 129 -1.77 -14.52 10.56
C PRO A 129 -0.82 -14.14 9.41
N ALA A 130 -1.38 -13.81 8.26
CA ALA A 130 -0.63 -13.09 7.23
C ALA A 130 -0.29 -11.69 7.76
N ALA A 131 0.91 -11.20 7.44
CA ALA A 131 1.27 -9.82 7.74
C ALA A 131 0.45 -8.85 6.88
N LYS A 132 0.32 -9.16 5.58
CA LYS A 132 -0.43 -8.31 4.63
C LYS A 132 -1.07 -9.16 3.54
N TYR A 133 -2.18 -8.69 2.98
CA TYR A 133 -2.79 -9.30 1.80
C TYR A 133 -2.15 -8.79 0.51
N THR A 134 -0.89 -9.19 0.30
CA THR A 134 -0.05 -8.76 -0.82
C THR A 134 0.71 -9.96 -1.36
N MET A 135 1.02 -9.96 -2.67
CA MET A 135 1.81 -11.05 -3.26
C MET A 135 3.27 -11.01 -2.84
N VAL A 136 3.79 -9.82 -2.52
CA VAL A 136 5.18 -9.61 -2.12
C VAL A 136 5.21 -9.18 -0.67
N SER A 137 6.05 -9.83 0.13
CA SER A 137 6.28 -9.52 1.55
C SER A 137 4.99 -9.52 2.40
N GLY A 138 4.07 -10.45 2.11
CA GLY A 138 2.81 -10.62 2.84
C GLY A 138 2.94 -11.42 4.14
N GLU A 139 4.14 -11.88 4.48
CA GLU A 139 4.42 -12.79 5.60
C GLU A 139 5.25 -12.11 6.70
N PHE A 140 5.18 -12.68 7.90
CA PHE A 140 6.12 -12.36 8.98
C PHE A 140 7.38 -13.20 8.81
N ILE A 141 8.54 -12.59 9.02
CA ILE A 141 9.82 -13.30 9.05
C ILE A 141 10.19 -13.53 10.50
N TYR A 142 10.41 -14.80 10.84
CA TYR A 142 10.89 -15.24 12.15
C TYR A 142 12.07 -16.19 11.93
N MET A 143 13.15 -15.98 12.66
CA MET A 143 14.31 -16.86 12.71
C MET A 143 14.79 -16.94 14.15
N ASN A 144 15.09 -18.14 14.61
CA ASN A 144 15.72 -18.40 15.90
C ASN A 144 17.02 -19.17 15.65
N VAL A 145 18.17 -18.53 15.87
CA VAL A 145 19.50 -19.12 15.67
C VAL A 145 20.27 -19.01 16.97
N ASP A 146 20.54 -20.13 17.64
CA ASP A 146 21.25 -20.17 18.92
C ASP A 146 20.63 -19.22 19.97
N GLU A 147 19.30 -19.20 20.08
CA GLU A 147 18.50 -18.31 20.94
C GLU A 147 18.54 -16.82 20.55
N HIS A 148 19.17 -16.47 19.44
CA HIS A 148 19.07 -15.14 18.85
C HIS A 148 17.88 -15.05 17.91
N ILE A 149 16.84 -14.35 18.37
CA ILE A 149 15.59 -14.19 17.61
C ILE A 149 15.68 -12.99 16.69
N THR A 150 15.29 -13.21 15.45
CA THR A 150 14.95 -12.16 14.50
C THR A 150 13.48 -12.26 14.15
N PHE A 151 12.69 -11.24 14.49
CA PHE A 151 11.29 -11.14 14.10
C PHE A 151 11.02 -9.79 13.44
N PHE A 152 10.50 -9.80 12.22
CA PHE A 152 10.13 -8.58 11.52
C PHE A 152 9.06 -8.79 10.45
N TYR A 153 8.53 -7.68 9.96
CA TYR A 153 7.73 -7.63 8.74
C TYR A 153 8.11 -6.39 7.92
N VAL A 154 7.80 -6.41 6.63
CA VAL A 154 8.11 -5.29 5.72
C VAL A 154 6.98 -4.27 5.75
N HIS A 155 7.22 -3.07 6.30
CA HIS A 155 6.22 -1.99 6.32
C HIS A 155 6.12 -1.29 4.96
N PHE A 156 7.26 -1.05 4.27
CA PHE A 156 7.30 -0.31 3.00
C PHE A 156 8.34 -0.91 2.03
N PRO A 157 7.99 -1.92 1.22
CA PRO A 157 8.97 -2.61 0.37
C PRO A 157 9.70 -1.64 -0.59
N PRO A 158 10.99 -1.86 -0.90
CA PRO A 158 11.88 -2.90 -0.36
C PRO A 158 12.51 -2.54 1.00
N PHE A 159 12.08 -1.45 1.64
CA PHE A 159 12.66 -0.88 2.87
C PHE A 159 11.67 -0.96 4.05
N GLY A 160 11.96 -0.21 5.12
CA GLY A 160 11.04 0.01 6.23
C GLY A 160 10.68 -1.29 6.94
N ARG A 161 11.67 -2.14 7.18
CA ARG A 161 11.46 -3.37 7.94
C ARG A 161 11.28 -3.00 9.40
N GLN A 162 10.16 -3.43 9.97
CA GLN A 162 9.84 -3.19 11.36
C GLN A 162 10.23 -4.43 12.17
N PHE A 163 11.30 -4.32 12.94
CA PHE A 163 11.85 -5.38 13.77
C PHE A 163 11.34 -5.28 15.20
N TYR A 164 11.17 -6.43 15.85
CA TYR A 164 10.96 -6.50 17.28
C TYR A 164 12.20 -7.05 17.97
N ASN A 165 12.68 -6.34 18.99
CA ASN A 165 13.71 -6.82 19.87
C ASN A 165 13.06 -7.45 21.11
N PHE A 166 13.29 -8.74 21.33
CA PHE A 166 12.72 -9.48 22.46
C PHE A 166 13.38 -9.14 23.80
N ASP A 167 14.66 -8.72 23.80
CA ASP A 167 15.39 -8.33 25.00
C ASP A 167 14.92 -6.97 25.54
N THR A 168 14.78 -5.99 24.64
CA THR A 168 14.36 -4.63 25.00
C THR A 168 12.85 -4.43 24.93
N GLN A 169 12.11 -5.44 24.43
CA GLN A 169 10.66 -5.43 24.22
C GLN A 169 10.19 -4.20 23.41
N ALA A 170 10.96 -3.84 22.39
CA ALA A 170 10.74 -2.62 21.63
C ALA A 170 10.76 -2.87 20.13
N TRP A 171 9.89 -2.12 19.44
CA TRP A 171 9.87 -2.03 17.99
C TRP A 171 10.92 -1.03 17.51
N PHE A 172 11.63 -1.39 16.45
CA PHE A 172 12.58 -0.48 15.80
C PHE A 172 12.64 -0.73 14.29
N TYR A 173 12.96 0.32 13.55
CA TYR A 173 13.26 0.21 12.13
C TYR A 173 14.74 -0.06 11.93
N LEU A 174 15.03 -1.06 11.12
CA LEU A 174 16.30 -1.14 10.40
C LEU A 174 16.02 -0.47 9.04
N ASP A 175 16.93 0.39 8.57
CA ASP A 175 16.88 1.21 7.34
C ASP A 175 16.53 2.70 7.54
#